data_AF-A0A527E5J3-F1
#
_entry.id   AF-A0A527E5J3-F1
#
_cell.length_a   1.000
_cell.length_b   1.000
_cell.length_c   1.000
_cell.angle_alpha   90.00
_cell.angle_beta   90.00
_cell.angle_gamma   90.00
#
_symmetry.space_group_name_H-M   'P 1'
#
loop_
_entity.id
_entity.type
_entity.pdbx_description
1 polymer ?
#
loop_
_entity_poly.entity_id
_entity_poly.type
_entity_poly.pdbx_seq_one_letter_code
_entity_poly.pdbx_strand_id
1 'polypeptide(L)'
;TYLYTLPSVVDDIEMGVSHVIRGDDHVTNTGVQIALFQALAAEPPVFGHHNLLTTSSGEGLSKRTGALSIESLREDGVEPMAVASLAVLV
;
A
#
# COMPACT_ATOMS: atom_id res chain seq x y z
N THR A 1 3.79 4.45 21.90
CA THR A 1 3.64 5.05 20.55
C THR A 1 2.26 4.73 20.01
N TYR A 2 1.75 5.49 19.05
CA TYR A 2 0.43 5.30 18.45
C TYR A 2 0.43 4.16 17.40
N LEU A 3 -0.73 3.53 17.18
CA LEU A 3 -0.91 2.52 16.12
C LEU A 3 -1.25 3.19 14.79
N TYR A 4 -0.80 2.60 13.68
CA TYR A 4 -0.89 3.11 12.29
C TYR A 4 -2.17 3.90 11.94
N THR A 5 -3.35 3.37 12.28
CA THR A 5 -4.64 3.91 11.83
C THR A 5 -4.84 5.38 12.20
N LEU A 6 -4.47 5.79 13.42
CA LEU A 6 -4.70 7.17 13.89
C LEU A 6 -3.70 8.17 13.29
N PRO A 7 -2.37 7.97 13.39
CA PRO A 7 -1.40 8.88 12.77
C PRO A 7 -1.60 9.00 11.26
N SER A 8 -1.87 7.90 10.55
CA SER A 8 -2.12 7.94 9.10
C SER A 8 -3.26 8.90 8.74
N VAL A 9 -4.36 8.92 9.50
CA VAL A 9 -5.48 9.84 9.23
C VAL A 9 -5.08 11.28 9.55
N VAL A 10 -4.40 11.52 10.68
CA VAL A 10 -3.97 12.87 11.06
C VAL A 10 -3.00 13.44 10.03
N ASP A 11 -2.03 12.64 9.59
CA ASP A 11 -1.03 13.03 8.59
C ASP A 11 -1.70 13.31 7.23
N ASP A 12 -2.64 12.46 6.79
CA ASP A 12 -3.38 12.66 5.54
C ASP A 12 -4.19 13.98 5.56
N ILE A 13 -4.78 14.33 6.70
CA ILE A 13 -5.49 15.61 6.89
C ILE A 13 -4.50 16.78 6.82
N GLU A 14 -3.41 16.72 7.59
CA GLU A 14 -2.42 17.81 7.68
C GLU A 14 -1.74 18.07 6.33
N MET A 15 -1.46 17.01 5.58
CA MET A 15 -0.80 17.09 4.27
C MET A 15 -1.78 17.37 3.12
N GLY A 16 -3.08 17.38 3.37
CA GLY A 16 -4.10 17.61 2.34
C GLY A 16 -4.13 16.51 1.28
N VAL A 17 -3.93 15.26 1.68
CA VAL A 17 -3.98 14.11 0.77
C VAL A 17 -5.38 13.99 0.19
N SER A 18 -5.48 14.01 -1.14
CA SER A 18 -6.76 13.91 -1.85
C SER A 18 -7.12 12.49 -2.28
N HIS A 19 -6.10 11.65 -2.52
CA HIS A 19 -6.24 10.29 -3.01
C HIS A 19 -5.28 9.38 -2.26
N VAL A 20 -5.79 8.29 -1.70
CA VAL A 20 -4.99 7.25 -1.05
C VAL A 20 -5.06 6.00 -1.92
N ILE A 21 -3.96 5.67 -2.58
CA ILE A 21 -3.82 4.48 -3.44
C ILE A 21 -2.89 3.47 -2.75
N ARG A 22 -3.40 2.28 -2.41
CA ARG A 22 -2.65 1.26 -1.65
C ARG A 22 -3.19 -0.16 -1.89
N GLY A 23 -2.55 -1.17 -1.31
CA GLY A 23 -2.99 -2.57 -1.42
C GLY A 23 -4.37 -2.84 -0.81
N ASP A 24 -5.07 -3.84 -1.37
CA ASP A 24 -6.41 -4.27 -0.93
C ASP A 24 -6.45 -4.89 0.48
N ASP A 25 -5.29 -5.27 1.02
CA ASP A 25 -5.11 -5.66 2.42
C ASP A 25 -5.52 -4.55 3.40
N HIS A 26 -5.54 -3.29 2.95
CA HIS A 26 -6.01 -2.15 3.74
C HIS A 26 -7.49 -1.80 3.56
N VAL A 27 -8.29 -2.57 2.83
CA VAL A 27 -9.73 -2.29 2.67
C VAL A 27 -10.43 -2.22 4.02
N THR A 28 -10.18 -3.19 4.92
CA THR A 28 -10.77 -3.21 6.27
C THR A 28 -10.36 -1.99 7.10
N ASN A 29 -9.09 -1.58 7.04
CA ASN A 29 -8.60 -0.39 7.74
C ASN A 29 -9.32 0.88 7.28
N THR A 30 -9.68 0.95 6.00
CA THR A 30 -10.33 2.12 5.39
C THR A 30 -11.67 2.43 6.07
N GLY A 31 -12.45 1.42 6.44
CA GLY A 31 -13.71 1.63 7.16
C GLY A 31 -13.51 2.37 8.49
N VAL A 32 -12.49 1.99 9.26
CA VAL A 32 -12.14 2.66 10.53
C VAL A 32 -11.56 4.05 10.27
N GLN A 33 -10.74 4.21 9.24
CA GLN A 33 -10.14 5.51 8.90
C GLN A 33 -11.19 6.53 8.47
N ILE A 34 -12.19 6.14 7.67
CA ILE A 34 -13.31 7.02 7.30
C ILE A 34 -14.02 7.55 8.55
N ALA A 35 -14.31 6.70 9.53
CA ALA A 35 -14.92 7.12 10.79
C ALA A 35 -14.05 8.12 11.56
N LEU A 36 -12.72 7.96 11.51
CA LEU A 36 -11.78 8.89 12.13
C LEU A 36 -11.71 10.24 11.40
N PHE A 37 -11.66 10.27 10.07
CA PHE A 37 -11.73 11.51 9.29
C PHE A 37 -12.98 12.31 9.67
N GLN A 38 -14.13 11.65 9.69
CA GLN A 38 -15.41 12.26 10.07
C GLN A 38 -15.41 12.74 11.53
N ALA A 39 -14.88 11.95 12.46
CA ALA A 39 -14.77 12.35 13.87
C ALA A 39 -13.87 13.58 14.09
N LEU A 40 -12.89 13.78 13.20
CA LEU A 40 -12.00 14.94 13.17
C LEU A 40 -12.55 16.09 12.32
N ALA A 41 -13.80 16.01 11.87
CA ALA A 41 -14.45 17.00 11.00
C ALA A 41 -13.69 17.26 9.68
N ALA A 42 -13.03 16.23 9.14
CA ALA A 42 -12.38 16.25 7.84
C ALA A 42 -13.13 15.37 6.83
N GLU A 43 -13.05 15.76 5.55
CA GLU A 43 -13.57 14.94 4.45
C GLU A 43 -12.56 13.80 4.17
N PRO A 44 -13.00 12.53 4.11
CA PRO A 44 -12.12 11.43 3.72
C PRO A 44 -11.61 11.60 2.28
N PRO A 45 -10.35 11.23 1.99
CA PRO A 45 -9.84 11.23 0.62
C PRO A 45 -10.54 10.15 -0.22
N VAL A 46 -10.34 10.23 -1.54
CA VAL A 46 -10.74 9.14 -2.44
C VAL A 46 -9.80 7.97 -2.22
N PHE A 47 -10.35 6.80 -1.89
CA PHE A 47 -9.56 5.57 -1.73
C PHE A 47 -9.56 4.73 -3.00
N GLY A 48 -8.39 4.27 -3.41
CA GLY A 48 -8.19 3.27 -4.47
C GLY A 48 -7.38 2.10 -3.94
N HIS A 49 -7.92 0.88 -4.06
CA HIS A 49 -7.25 -0.32 -3.62
C HIS A 49 -6.83 -1.17 -4.81
N HIS A 50 -5.55 -1.44 -4.95
CA HIS A 50 -5.02 -2.33 -5.99
C HIS A 50 -4.80 -3.74 -5.44
N ASN A 51 -4.82 -4.74 -6.33
CA ASN A 51 -4.59 -6.14 -5.95
C ASN A 51 -3.18 -6.33 -5.36
N LEU A 52 -3.03 -7.32 -4.50
CA LEU A 52 -1.70 -7.78 -4.07
C LEU A 52 -1.01 -8.57 -5.17
N LEU A 53 0.32 -8.47 -5.19
CA LEU A 53 1.15 -9.28 -6.07
C LEU A 53 1.08 -10.75 -5.69
N THR A 54 0.89 -11.61 -6.70
CA THR A 54 0.89 -13.06 -6.56
C THR A 54 2.04 -13.68 -7.35
N THR A 55 2.47 -14.87 -6.94
CA THR A 55 3.36 -15.73 -7.71
C THR A 55 2.64 -16.27 -8.95
N SER A 56 3.38 -16.94 -9.83
CA SER A 56 2.79 -17.67 -10.97
C SER A 56 1.84 -18.82 -10.56
N SER A 57 1.92 -19.29 -9.31
CA SER A 57 0.98 -20.26 -8.74
C SER A 57 -0.28 -19.62 -8.12
N GLY A 58 -0.37 -18.29 -8.12
CA GLY A 58 -1.48 -17.54 -7.51
C GLY A 58 -1.36 -17.34 -6.00
N GLU A 59 -0.26 -17.77 -5.40
CA GLU A 59 -0.01 -17.54 -3.98
C GLU A 59 0.44 -16.10 -3.75
N GLY A 60 -0.01 -15.47 -2.66
CA GLY A 60 0.44 -14.13 -2.29
C GLY A 60 1.95 -14.09 -2.09
N LEU A 61 2.61 -13.04 -2.59
CA LEU A 61 4.05 -12.89 -2.41
C LEU A 61 4.38 -12.81 -0.91
N SER A 62 5.24 -13.70 -0.43
CA SER A 62 5.59 -13.77 0.98
C SER A 62 7.10 -13.95 1.17
N LYS A 63 7.64 -13.42 2.27
CA LYS A 63 9.07 -13.59 2.60
C LYS A 63 9.50 -15.06 2.69
N ARG A 64 8.55 -15.98 2.93
CA ARG A 64 8.82 -17.42 3.07
C ARG A 64 9.06 -18.12 1.74
N THR A 65 8.54 -17.58 0.64
CA THR A 65 8.77 -18.11 -0.71
C THR A 65 10.04 -17.54 -1.34
N GLY A 66 10.89 -16.86 -0.56
CA GLY A 66 12.10 -16.19 -1.03
C GLY A 66 11.80 -14.85 -1.69
N ALA A 67 10.77 -14.12 -1.20
CA ALA A 67 10.30 -12.89 -1.83
C ALA A 67 11.45 -11.97 -2.24
N LEU A 68 11.45 -11.68 -3.54
CA LEU A 68 12.30 -10.72 -4.22
C LEU A 68 12.18 -9.37 -3.51
N SER A 69 13.17 -9.05 -2.69
CA SER A 69 13.34 -7.69 -2.21
C SER A 69 13.86 -6.83 -3.37
N ILE A 70 13.55 -5.53 -3.35
CA ILE A 70 14.15 -4.60 -4.32
C ILE A 70 15.68 -4.60 -4.21
N GLU A 71 16.21 -4.83 -3.00
CA GLU A 71 17.65 -4.95 -2.74
C GLU A 71 18.26 -6.17 -3.44
N SER A 72 17.69 -7.36 -3.24
CA SER A 72 18.17 -8.59 -3.89
C SER A 72 18.07 -8.51 -5.42
N LEU A 73 16.98 -7.96 -5.95
CA LEU A 73 16.84 -7.71 -7.40
C LEU A 73 17.96 -6.81 -7.94
N ARG A 74 18.36 -5.80 -7.16
CA ARG A 74 19.47 -4.90 -7.52
C ARG A 74 20.82 -5.62 -7.45
N GLU A 75 21.06 -6.44 -6.41
CA GLU A 75 22.28 -7.23 -6.26
C GLU A 75 22.46 -8.26 -7.39
N ASP A 76 21.35 -8.84 -7.85
CA ASP A 76 21.30 -9.77 -8.99
C ASP A 76 21.49 -9.05 -10.35
N GLY A 77 21.61 -7.72 -10.36
CA GLY A 77 21.86 -6.92 -11.57
C GLY A 77 20.62 -6.68 -12.44
N VAL A 78 19.41 -6.81 -11.88
CA VAL A 78 18.17 -6.53 -12.62
C VAL A 78 18.03 -5.02 -12.86
N GLU A 79 17.75 -4.64 -14.11
CA GLU A 79 17.54 -3.24 -14.49
C GLU A 79 16.33 -2.64 -13.75
N PRO A 80 16.45 -1.46 -13.11
CA PRO A 80 15.36 -0.84 -12.36
C PRO A 80 14.08 -0.64 -13.18
N MET A 81 14.23 -0.30 -14.47
CA MET A 81 13.10 -0.13 -15.38
C MET A 81 12.39 -1.45 -15.68
N ALA A 82 13.10 -2.57 -15.68
CA ALA A 82 12.47 -3.89 -15.84
C ALA A 82 11.62 -4.23 -14.60
N VAL A 83 12.13 -3.94 -13.39
CA VAL A 83 11.38 -4.12 -12.13
C VAL A 83 10.12 -3.24 -12.11
N ALA A 84 10.26 -1.95 -12.42
CA ALA A 84 9.13 -1.02 -12.44
C ALA A 84 8.09 -1.40 -13.50
N SER A 85 8.52 -1.82 -14.70
CA SER A 85 7.62 -2.26 -15.76
C SER A 85 6.86 -3.53 -15.37
N LEU A 86 7.50 -4.46 -14.67
CA LEU A 86 6.82 -5.66 -14.17
C LEU A 86 5.80 -5.32 -13.08
N ALA A 87 6.14 -4.41 -12.17
CA ALA A 87 5.30 -4.04 -11.03
C ALA A 87 3.96 -3.36 -11.40
N VAL A 88 3.84 -2.81 -12.62
CA VAL A 88 2.60 -2.18 -13.11
C VAL A 88 1.71 -3.12 -13.93
N LEU A 89 2.19 -4.34 -14.26
CA LEU A 89 1.48 -5.30 -15.12
C LEU A 89 0.58 -6.29 -14.35
N VAL A 90 0.48 -6.13 -13.03
CA VAL A 90 -0.17 -7.07 -12.11
C VAL A 90 -1.43 -6.47 -11.50
#